data_AF-A0A2V8NBT5-F1
#
_entry.id   AF-A0A2V8NBT5-F1
#
_cell.length_a   1.000
_cell.length_b   1.000
_cell.length_c   1.000
_cell.angle_alpha   90.00
_cell.angle_beta   90.00
_cell.angle_gamma   90.00
#
_symmetry.space_group_name_H-M   'P 1'
#
loop_
_entity.id
_entity.type
_entity.pdbx_description
1 polymer ?
#
loop_
_entity_poly.entity_id
_entity_poly.type
_entity_poly.pdbx_seq_one_letter_code
_entity_poly.pdbx_strand_id
1 'polypeptide(L)' 'MTDSHFTPVNDTETLNQLLTRSHKEPVILFKHSTTCPISANAYKQMSQVKSDVSLVVVQRARDVSNEIGKTRSER' A
#
# COMPACT_ATOMS: atom_id res chain seq x y z
N MET A 1 16.94 -8.38 -13.59
CA MET A 1 15.49 -8.16 -13.70
C MET A 1 15.00 -7.96 -12.29
N THR A 2 14.86 -6.69 -11.87
CA THR A 2 14.42 -6.35 -10.52
C THR A 2 12.99 -5.86 -10.66
N ASP A 3 12.06 -6.79 -10.72
CA ASP A 3 10.64 -6.45 -10.75
C ASP A 3 10.15 -6.49 -9.30
N SER A 4 9.93 -5.32 -8.70
CA SER A 4 9.14 -5.25 -7.48
C SER A 4 7.71 -5.60 -7.85
N HIS A 5 7.19 -6.71 -7.31
CA HIS A 5 5.81 -7.11 -7.54
C HIS A 5 4.88 -6.23 -6.68
N PHE A 6 4.43 -5.11 -7.26
CA PHE A 6 3.36 -4.33 -6.67
C PHE A 6 2.04 -5.08 -6.79
N THR A 7 1.47 -5.47 -5.66
CA THR A 7 0.13 -6.07 -5.61
C THR A 7 -0.89 -4.96 -5.31
N PRO A 8 -1.82 -4.65 -6.23
CA PRO A 8 -2.78 -3.58 -6.01
C PRO A 8 -3.79 -3.95 -4.92
N VAL A 9 -4.08 -3.00 -4.02
CA VAL A 9 -5.13 -3.10 -3.00
C VAL A 9 -6.16 -2.00 -3.28
N ASN A 10 -7.27 -2.38 -3.92
CA ASN A 10 -8.28 -1.45 -4.43
C ASN A 10 -9.59 -1.48 -3.64
N ASP A 11 -9.79 -2.51 -2.83
CA ASP A 11 -11.00 -2.75 -2.04
C ASP A 11 -10.65 -3.09 -0.57
N THR A 12 -11.66 -2.99 0.30
CA THR A 12 -11.52 -3.19 1.74
C THR A 12 -11.35 -4.66 2.12
N GLU A 13 -11.82 -5.60 1.31
CA GLU A 13 -11.65 -7.03 1.56
C GLU A 13 -10.19 -7.42 1.43
N THR A 14 -9.54 -7.02 0.34
CA THR A 14 -8.10 -7.20 0.11
C THR A 14 -7.28 -6.53 1.20
N LEU A 15 -7.68 -5.34 1.65
CA LEU A 15 -7.04 -4.67 2.80
C LEU A 15 -7.18 -5.49 4.09
N ASN A 16 -8.36 -6.01 4.40
CA ASN A 16 -8.61 -6.81 5.60
C ASN A 16 -7.82 -8.13 5.58
N GLN A 17 -7.70 -8.77 4.43
CA GLN A 17 -6.85 -9.96 4.26
C GLN A 17 -5.38 -9.62 4.52
N LEU A 18 -4.90 -8.49 3.99
CA LEU A 18 -3.53 -8.01 4.23
C LEU A 18 -3.28 -7.73 5.72
N LEU A 19 -4.21 -7.06 6.40
CA LEU A 19 -4.13 -6.77 7.83
C LEU A 19 -4.13 -8.07 8.65
N THR A 20 -4.99 -9.03 8.30
CA THR A 20 -5.01 -10.35 8.94
C THR A 20 -3.67 -11.06 8.79
N ARG A 21 -3.06 -10.98 7.60
CA ARG A 21 -1.73 -11.55 7.32
C ARG A 21 -0.62 -10.81 8.09
N SER A 22 -0.74 -9.50 8.27
CA SER A 22 0.20 -8.67 9.03
C SER A 22 0.37 -9.07 10.49
N HIS A 23 -0.64 -9.73 11.07
CA HIS A 23 -0.56 -10.27 12.42
C HIS A 23 0.31 -11.53 12.53
N LYS A 24 0.60 -12.20 11.40
CA LYS A 24 1.39 -13.43 11.35
C LYS A 24 2.79 -13.19 10.78
N GLU A 25 2.92 -12.30 9.82
CA GLU A 25 4.19 -12.00 9.15
C GLU A 25 4.28 -10.51 8.77
N PRO A 26 5.50 -9.95 8.67
CA PRO A 26 5.68 -8.58 8.25
C PRO A 26 5.19 -8.37 6.80
N VAL A 27 4.36 -7.36 6.60
CA VAL A 27 3.84 -6.95 5.28
C VAL A 27 4.19 -5.50 5.00
N ILE A 28 4.42 -5.16 3.73
CA ILE A 28 4.68 -3.78 3.29
C ILE A 28 3.43 -3.25 2.58
N LEU A 29 2.81 -2.23 3.15
CA LEU A 29 1.71 -1.48 2.54
C LEU A 29 2.18 -0.08 2.16
N PHE A 30 2.22 0.23 0.87
CA PHE A 30 2.65 1.51 0.33
C PHE A 30 1.46 2.29 -0.24
N LYS A 31 1.17 3.45 0.37
CA LYS A 31 0.19 4.40 -0.17
C LYS A 31 0.88 5.30 -1.18
N HIS A 32 0.44 5.24 -2.43
CA HIS A 32 0.94 6.08 -3.51
C HIS A 32 -0.12 7.10 -3.96
N SER A 33 0.31 8.35 -4.10
CA SER A 33 -0.48 9.43 -4.67
C SER A 33 0.09 9.80 -6.04
N THR A 34 -0.72 9.62 -7.09
CA THR A 34 -0.33 9.92 -8.48
C THR A 34 -0.20 11.42 -8.75
N THR A 35 -0.78 12.26 -7.89
CA THR A 35 -0.76 13.73 -8.02
C THR A 35 0.26 14.40 -7.08
N CYS A 36 1.04 13.63 -6.32
CA CYS A 36 2.06 14.17 -5.41
C CYS A 36 3.48 13.83 -5.93
N PRO A 37 4.29 14.83 -6.31
CA PRO A 37 5.62 14.59 -6.90
C PRO A 37 6.56 13.86 -5.95
N ILE A 38 6.45 14.09 -4.64
CA ILE A 38 7.25 13.38 -3.63
C ILE A 38 6.88 11.89 -3.59
N SER A 39 5.59 11.57 -3.70
CA SER A 39 5.12 10.17 -3.74
C SER A 39 5.53 9.47 -5.02
N ALA A 40 5.62 10.17 -6.15
CA ALA A 40 6.15 9.63 -7.40
C ALA A 40 7.64 9.26 -7.28
N ASN A 41 8.44 10.07 -6.58
CA ASN A 41 9.84 9.73 -6.32
C ASN A 41 9.96 8.52 -5.38
N ALA A 42 9.15 8.47 -4.32
CA ALA A 42 9.10 7.33 -3.41
C ALA A 42 8.66 6.03 -4.13
N TYR A 43 7.72 6.11 -5.08
CA TYR A 43 7.29 4.97 -5.90
C TYR A 43 8.46 4.39 -6.71
N LYS A 44 9.30 5.24 -7.32
CA LYS A 44 10.50 4.80 -8.05
C LYS A 44 11.55 4.11 -7.17
N GLN A 45 11.70 4.55 -5.93
CA GLN A 45 12.59 3.88 -4.98
C GLN A 45 11.98 2.54 -4.52
N MET A 46 10.67 2.54 -4.26
CA MET A 46 9.96 1.33 -3.84
C MET A 46 9.95 0.25 -4.92
N SER A 47 9.94 0.65 -6.20
CA SER A 47 10.03 -0.27 -7.34
C SER A 47 11.42 -0.92 -7.52
N GLN A 48 12.39 -0.61 -6.64
CA GLN A 48 13.69 -1.27 -6.60
C GLN A 48 13.79 -2.30 -5.47
N VAL A 49 12.78 -2.36 -4.58
CA VAL A 49 12.74 -3.28 -3.44
C VAL A 49 12.39 -4.69 -3.95
N LYS A 50 13.20 -5.69 -3.60
CA LYS A 50 13.01 -7.08 -4.05
C LYS A 50 11.96 -7.87 -3.25
N SER A 51 11.03 -7.18 -2.62
CA SER A 51 10.00 -7.77 -1.76
C SER A 51 8.62 -7.45 -2.31
N ASP A 52 7.63 -8.26 -1.91
CA ASP A 52 6.23 -7.99 -2.25
C ASP A 52 5.75 -6.72 -1.55
N VAL A 53 5.24 -5.78 -2.33
CA VAL A 53 4.72 -4.51 -1.83
C VAL A 53 3.26 -4.39 -2.22
N SER A 54 2.39 -4.27 -1.22
CA SER A 54 0.98 -3.97 -1.44
C SER A 54 0.81 -2.48 -1.72
N LEU A 55 0.18 -2.14 -2.84
CA LEU A 55 0.08 -0.77 -3.35
C LEU A 55 -1.35 -0.27 -3.28
N VAL A 56 -1.57 0.83 -2.55
CA VAL A 56 -2.85 1.55 -2.52
C VAL A 56 -2.69 2.86 -3.28
N VAL A 57 -3.38 3.01 -4.40
CA VAL A 57 -3.41 4.28 -5.14
C VAL A 57 -4.53 5.15 -4.61
N VAL A 58 -4.18 6.22 -3.89
CA VAL A 58 -5.13 7.04 -3.12
C VAL A 58 -6.24 7.63 -3.99
N GLN A 59 -5.95 8.02 -5.22
CA GLN A 59 -6.93 8.57 -6.14
C GLN A 59 -7.96 7.53 -6.62
N ARG A 60 -7.60 6.24 -6.64
CA ARG A 60 -8.45 5.16 -7.15
C ARG A 60 -9.15 4.37 -6.04
N ALA A 61 -8.55 4.31 -4.86
CA ALA A 61 -9.03 3.55 -3.72
C ALA A 61 -9.25 4.48 -2.51
N ARG A 62 -10.15 5.46 -2.66
CA ARG A 62 -10.45 6.45 -1.60
C ARG A 62 -10.96 5.79 -0.33
N ASP A 63 -11.87 4.83 -0.44
CA ASP A 63 -12.44 4.11 0.70
C ASP A 63 -11.37 3.34 1.47
N VAL A 64 -10.54 2.57 0.76
CA VAL A 64 -9.36 1.87 1.33
C VAL A 64 -8.39 2.85 1.99
N SER A 65 -8.08 3.97 1.33
CA SER A 65 -7.20 4.99 1.87
C SER A 65 -7.73 5.60 3.17
N ASN A 66 -9.04 5.80 3.26
CA ASN A 66 -9.72 6.33 4.44
C ASN A 66 -9.71 5.32 5.58
N GLU A 67 -10.00 4.04 5.31
CA GLU A 67 -9.95 2.97 6.32
C GLU A 67 -8.55 2.83 6.94
N ILE A 68 -7.48 2.84 6.12
CA ILE A 68 -6.09 2.85 6.63
C ILE A 68 -5.82 4.03 7.57
N GLY A 69 -6.40 5.21 7.27
CA GLY A 69 -6.27 6.40 8.10
C GLY A 69 -6.94 6.24 9.47
N LYS A 70 -8.10 5.59 9.52
CA LYS A 70 -8.86 5.34 10.75
C LYS A 70 -8.18 4.33 11.67
N THR A 71 -7.65 3.23 11.11
CA THR A 71 -6.97 2.18 11.89
C THR A 71 -5.78 2.71 12.70
N ARG A 72 -5.20 3.86 12.31
CA ARG A 72 -4.05 4.48 12.99
C ARG A 72 -4.43 5.50 14.07
N SER A 73 -5.71 5.89 14.18
CA SER A 73 -6.15 6.92 15.13
C SER A 73 -6.57 6.39 16.51
N GLU A 74 -6.57 5.08 16.72
CA GLU A 74 -7.05 4.43 17.97
C GLU A 74 -5.94 3.74 18.79
N ARG A 75 -4.67 4.16 18.64
CA ARG A 75 -3.56 3.72 19.50
C ARG A 75 -2.81 4.88 20.12
#